data_AF-A0A5E4HTN3-F1
#
_entry.id   AF-A0A5E4HTN3-F1
#
_cell.length_a   1.000
_cell.length_b   1.000
_cell.length_c   1.000
_cell.angle_alpha   90.00
_cell.angle_beta   90.00
_cell.angle_gamma   90.00
#
_symmetry.space_group_name_H-M   'P 1'
#
loop_
_entity.id
_entity.type
_entity.pdbx_description
1 polymer ?
#
loop_
_entity_poly.entity_id
_entity_poly.type
_entity_poly.pdbx_seq_one_letter_code
_entity_poly.pdbx_strand_id
1 'polypeptide(L)'
;MQPSGTEIFFVTDGGLNTYGYSNPQVDALFKKARSKEALDINARKKIYSELSKIISDDQPLDFLAYPAANVAYKTNVKGIEPGISMSYNYQEWYFG
;
A
#
# COMPACT_ATOMS: atom_id res chain seq x y z
N MET A 1 -4.32 -1.62 -0.57
CA MET A 1 -2.95 -1.26 -1.02
C MET A 1 -2.30 -2.46 -1.70
N GLN A 2 -1.53 -2.26 -2.77
CA GLN A 2 -0.72 -3.35 -3.33
C GLN A 2 0.40 -3.69 -2.34
N PRO A 3 0.64 -4.97 -2.01
CA PRO A 3 1.66 -5.38 -1.04
C PRO A 3 3.09 -4.90 -1.37
N SER A 4 3.42 -4.68 -2.64
CA SER A 4 4.73 -4.14 -3.04
C SER A 4 4.95 -2.71 -2.55
N GLY A 5 3.89 -1.93 -2.36
CA GLY A 5 4.00 -0.55 -1.88
C GLY A 5 4.37 -0.44 -0.41
N THR A 6 4.29 -1.54 0.36
CA THR A 6 4.59 -1.50 1.79
C THR A 6 6.08 -1.59 2.10
N GLU A 7 6.91 -1.89 1.10
CA GLU A 7 8.36 -2.00 1.24
C GLU A 7 8.98 -0.76 1.90
N ILE A 8 8.53 0.44 1.49
CA ILE A 8 9.04 1.73 2.00
C ILE A 8 8.87 1.91 3.52
N PHE A 9 7.97 1.15 4.15
CA PHE A 9 7.73 1.18 5.58
C PHE A 9 8.54 0.11 6.33
N PHE A 10 8.80 -1.05 5.70
CA PHE A 10 9.27 -2.23 6.42
C PHE A 10 10.68 -2.71 6.06
N VAL A 11 11.29 -2.22 4.98
CA VAL A 11 12.72 -2.49 4.75
C VAL A 11 13.58 -1.58 5.63
N THR A 12 14.74 -2.08 6.02
CA THR A 12 15.66 -1.40 6.94
C THR A 12 15.96 0.03 6.50
N ASP A 13 16.25 0.24 5.22
CA ASP A 13 16.55 1.56 4.64
C ASP A 13 15.32 2.23 4.00
N GLY A 14 14.11 1.85 4.44
CA GLY A 14 12.85 2.36 3.92
C GLY A 14 12.64 3.83 4.28
N GLY A 15 12.32 4.67 3.29
CA GLY A 15 12.17 6.12 3.50
C GLY A 15 11.03 6.53 4.46
N LEU A 16 10.07 5.64 4.74
CA LEU A 16 8.99 5.86 5.70
C LEU A 16 9.08 4.95 6.93
N ASN A 17 10.19 4.21 7.10
CA ASN A 17 10.49 3.40 8.27
C ASN A 17 10.96 4.30 9.45
N THR A 18 10.05 5.16 9.91
CA THR A 18 10.33 6.14 10.98
C THR A 18 10.42 5.52 12.37
N TYR A 19 10.00 4.26 12.50
CA TYR A 19 10.01 3.47 13.74
C TYR A 19 11.21 2.53 13.84
N GLY A 20 12.13 2.54 12.86
CA GLY A 20 13.42 1.86 12.93
C GLY A 20 13.34 0.32 12.91
N TYR A 21 12.31 -0.24 12.28
CA TYR A 21 12.18 -1.69 12.12
C TYR A 21 13.29 -2.23 11.21
N SER A 22 13.94 -3.32 11.61
CA SER A 22 15.03 -3.92 10.83
C SER A 22 15.00 -5.43 10.99
N ASN A 23 14.64 -6.14 9.92
CA ASN A 23 14.64 -7.59 9.88
C ASN A 23 15.28 -8.07 8.56
N PRO A 24 16.48 -8.70 8.61
CA PRO A 24 17.18 -9.14 7.39
C PRO A 24 16.38 -10.12 6.53
N GLN A 25 15.48 -10.90 7.12
CA GLN A 25 14.61 -11.81 6.36
C GLN A 25 13.56 -11.03 5.57
N VAL A 26 13.00 -9.97 6.15
CA VAL A 26 12.06 -9.08 5.47
C VAL A 26 12.74 -8.37 4.31
N ASP A 27 13.94 -7.83 4.52
CA ASP A 27 14.75 -7.22 3.45
C ASP A 27 15.01 -8.20 2.29
N ALA A 28 15.39 -9.44 2.62
CA ALA A 28 15.63 -10.48 1.63
C ALA A 28 14.36 -10.86 0.86
N LEU A 29 13.21 -10.96 1.53
CA LEU A 29 11.93 -11.28 0.90
C LEU A 29 11.44 -10.15 -0.02
N PHE A 30 11.58 -8.87 0.37
CA PHE A 30 11.26 -7.76 -0.53
C PHE A 30 12.18 -7.71 -1.74
N LYS A 31 13.48 -7.98 -1.57
CA LYS A 31 14.41 -8.16 -2.70
C LYS A 31 13.97 -9.32 -3.61
N LYS A 32 13.54 -10.44 -3.03
CA LYS A 32 13.01 -11.59 -3.78
C LYS A 32 11.71 -11.24 -4.52
N ALA A 33 10.83 -10.42 -3.93
CA ALA A 33 9.59 -9.96 -4.55
C ALA A 33 9.82 -9.09 -5.80
N ARG A 34 11.03 -8.54 -5.99
CA ARG A 34 11.47 -7.80 -7.18
C ARG A 34 12.20 -8.67 -8.22
N SER A 35 12.38 -9.96 -7.96
CA SER A 35 13.15 -10.86 -8.83
C SER A 35 12.32 -11.41 -10.00
N LYS A 36 13.01 -12.04 -10.97
CA LYS A 36 12.35 -12.75 -12.09
C LYS A 36 11.44 -13.89 -11.62
N GLU A 37 11.78 -14.56 -10.51
CA GLU A 37 10.94 -15.64 -9.94
C GLU A 37 9.56 -15.10 -9.54
N ALA A 38 9.49 -13.86 -9.04
CA ALA A 38 8.25 -13.21 -8.64
C ALA A 38 7.39 -12.73 -9.82
N LEU A 39 7.80 -12.99 -11.08
CA LEU A 39 6.91 -12.85 -12.24
C LEU A 39 5.85 -13.96 -12.27
N ASP A 40 6.14 -15.12 -11.66
CA ASP A 40 5.12 -16.14 -11.42
C ASP A 40 4.21 -15.72 -10.26
N ILE A 41 2.90 -15.81 -10.48
CA ILE A 41 1.90 -15.32 -9.54
C ILE A 41 1.86 -16.16 -8.24
N ASN A 42 2.13 -17.46 -8.33
CA ASN A 42 2.11 -18.35 -7.17
C ASN A 42 3.36 -18.14 -6.31
N ALA A 43 4.53 -18.03 -6.93
CA ALA A 43 5.77 -17.68 -6.27
C ALA A 43 5.66 -16.32 -5.58
N ARG A 44 5.14 -15.31 -6.28
CA ARG A 44 4.90 -13.97 -5.72
C ARG A 44 3.95 -14.01 -4.51
N LYS A 45 2.85 -14.77 -4.61
CA LYS A 45 1.89 -14.95 -3.51
C LYS A 45 2.56 -15.57 -2.28
N LYS A 46 3.41 -16.58 -2.46
CA LYS A 46 4.16 -17.21 -1.36
C LYS A 46 5.08 -16.21 -0.65
N ILE A 47 5.85 -15.43 -1.42
CA ILE A 47 6.75 -14.40 -0.87
C ILE A 47 5.97 -13.38 -0.02
N TYR A 48 4.86 -12.85 -0.53
CA TYR A 48 4.05 -11.88 0.24
C TYR A 48 3.32 -12.50 1.42
N SER A 49 2.99 -13.79 1.37
CA SER A 49 2.43 -14.50 2.53
C SER A 49 3.45 -14.65 3.65
N GLU A 50 4.72 -14.94 3.32
CA GLU A 50 5.81 -15.01 4.29
C GLU A 50 6.11 -13.62 4.88
N LEU A 51 6.18 -12.57 4.04
CA LEU A 51 6.30 -11.18 4.50
C LEU A 51 5.19 -10.80 5.48
N SER A 52 3.94 -11.07 5.10
CA SER A 52 2.77 -10.70 5.92
C SER A 52 2.80 -11.43 7.27
N LYS A 53 3.23 -12.69 7.29
CA LYS A 53 3.38 -13.46 8.52
C LYS A 53 4.43 -12.84 9.44
N ILE A 54 5.65 -12.61 8.93
CA ILE A 54 6.75 -12.05 9.75
C ILE A 54 6.36 -10.67 10.29
N ILE A 55 5.83 -9.79 9.44
CA ILE A 55 5.42 -8.44 9.86
C ILE A 55 4.28 -8.50 10.89
N SER A 56 3.34 -9.44 10.74
CA SER A 56 2.25 -9.63 11.71
C SER A 56 2.75 -10.18 13.04
N ASP A 57 3.77 -11.04 13.03
CA ASP A 57 4.35 -11.62 14.24
C ASP A 57 5.24 -10.59 14.97
N ASP A 58 6.01 -9.79 14.21
CA ASP A 58 6.92 -8.77 14.75
C ASP A 58 6.20 -7.51 15.26
N GLN A 59 4.99 -7.23 14.74
CA GLN A 59 4.17 -6.06 15.08
C GLN A 59 4.95 -4.71 15.12
N PRO A 60 5.75 -4.37 14.09
CA PRO A 60 6.53 -3.13 14.09
C PRO A 60 5.66 -1.87 14.03
N LEU A 61 4.42 -2.04 13.54
CA LEU A 61 3.37 -1.04 13.48
C LEU A 61 2.04 -1.76 13.76
N ASP A 62 1.22 -1.17 14.62
CA ASP A 62 -0.14 -1.68 14.87
C ASP A 62 -1.18 -0.89 14.05
N PHE A 63 -2.00 -1.59 13.28
CA PHE A 63 -3.03 -0.97 12.44
C PHE A 63 -4.31 -0.79 13.26
N LEU A 64 -4.46 0.38 13.87
CA LEU A 64 -5.55 0.66 14.80
C LEU A 64 -6.94 0.77 14.13
N ALA A 65 -7.00 1.16 12.85
CA ALA A 65 -8.27 1.36 12.15
C ALA A 65 -8.14 1.30 10.63
N TYR A 66 -9.24 0.91 9.98
CA TYR A 66 -9.48 1.07 8.54
C TYR A 66 -10.63 2.08 8.35
N PRO A 67 -10.33 3.39 8.30
CA PRO A 67 -11.39 4.39 8.25
C PRO A 67 -12.14 4.34 6.91
N ALA A 68 -13.47 4.38 6.99
CA ALA A 68 -14.31 4.75 5.86
C ALA A 68 -14.41 6.29 5.80
N ALA A 69 -14.35 6.85 4.60
CA ALA A 69 -14.49 8.29 4.38
C ALA A 69 -15.75 8.58 3.56
N ASN A 70 -16.58 9.49 4.04
CA ASN A 70 -17.67 10.08 3.28
C ASN A 70 -17.19 11.41 2.72
N VAL A 71 -17.10 11.53 1.39
CA VAL A 71 -16.65 12.75 0.72
C VAL A 71 -17.87 13.49 0.16
N ALA A 72 -17.98 14.79 0.46
CA ALA A 72 -19.06 15.64 -0.01
C ALA A 72 -18.51 16.85 -0.77
N TYR A 73 -19.24 17.30 -1.79
CA TYR A 73 -18.91 18.46 -2.61
C TYR A 73 -20.09 19.44 -2.62
N LYS A 74 -19.84 20.71 -2.95
CA LYS A 74 -20.92 21.68 -3.13
C LYS A 74 -21.85 21.22 -4.25
N THR A 75 -23.14 21.53 -4.13
CA THR A 75 -24.18 21.11 -5.09
C THR A 75 -23.97 21.66 -6.51
N ASN A 76 -23.23 22.77 -6.65
CA ASN A 76 -22.90 23.40 -7.92
C ASN A 76 -21.62 22.87 -8.58
N VAL A 77 -20.90 21.93 -7.94
CA VAL A 77 -19.80 21.21 -8.58
C VAL A 77 -20.38 20.05 -9.39
N LYS A 78 -20.11 20.05 -10.70
CA LYS A 78 -20.59 19.05 -11.65
C LYS A 78 -19.42 18.35 -12.34
N GLY A 79 -19.71 17.25 -13.04
CA GLY A 79 -18.69 16.43 -13.73
C GLY A 79 -17.97 15.41 -12.84
N ILE A 80 -18.44 15.18 -11.61
CA ILE A 80 -17.86 14.19 -10.69
C ILE A 80 -18.26 12.78 -11.13
N GLU A 81 -17.27 11.96 -11.49
CA GLU A 81 -17.47 10.55 -11.79
C GLU A 81 -16.78 9.68 -10.73
N PRO A 82 -17.42 8.62 -10.21
CA PRO A 82 -16.75 7.66 -9.34
C PRO A 82 -15.71 6.83 -10.11
N GLY A 83 -14.53 6.63 -9.53
CA GLY A 83 -13.47 5.80 -10.13
C GLY A 83 -12.45 5.33 -9.10
N ILE A 84 -11.17 5.19 -9.52
CA ILE A 84 -10.09 4.67 -8.65
C ILE A 84 -9.89 5.50 -7.37
N SER A 85 -10.25 6.79 -7.42
CA SER A 85 -10.51 7.65 -6.27
C SER A 85 -11.67 8.58 -6.62
N MET A 86 -12.33 9.17 -5.63
CA MET A 86 -13.41 10.13 -5.88
C MET A 86 -12.97 11.37 -6.68
N SER A 87 -11.68 11.66 -6.72
CA SER A 87 -11.11 12.83 -7.40
C SER A 87 -10.32 12.46 -8.65
N TYR A 88 -10.43 11.22 -9.17
CA TYR A 88 -9.59 10.78 -10.29
C TYR A 88 -9.79 11.62 -11.55
N ASN A 89 -11.00 12.16 -11.74
CA ASN A 89 -11.37 12.97 -12.90
C ASN A 89 -11.54 14.46 -12.57
N TYR A 90 -10.88 14.97 -11.52
CA TYR A 90 -11.05 16.36 -11.05
C TYR A 90 -10.82 17.43 -12.13
N GLN A 91 -10.01 17.13 -13.15
CA GLN A 91 -9.74 18.00 -14.29
C GLN A 91 -10.98 18.26 -15.18
N GLU A 92 -12.01 17.43 -15.07
CA GLU A 92 -13.27 17.55 -15.83
C GLU A 92 -14.34 18.30 -15.05
N TRP A 93 -14.06 18.65 -13.79
CA TRP A 93 -15.06 19.25 -12.91
C TRP A 93 -15.25 20.73 -13.23
N TYR A 94 -16.49 21.20 -13.09
CA TYR A 94 -16.84 22.59 -13.35
C TYR A 94 -17.90 23.08 -12.37
N PHE A 95 -18.00 24.40 -12.26
CA PHE A 95 -19.08 25.08 -11.56
C PHE A 95 -20.21 25.37 -12.54
N GLY A 96 -21.43 24.93 -12.22
CA GLY A 96 -22.64 25.14 -13.02
C GLY A 96 -23.82 25.64 -12.21
#